data_AF-A0AAF1KNX8-F1
#
_entry.id   AF-A0AAF1KNX8-F1
#
_cell.length_a   1.000
_cell.length_b   1.000
_cell.length_c   1.000
_cell.angle_alpha   90.00
_cell.angle_beta   90.00
_cell.angle_gamma   90.00
#
_symmetry.space_group_name_H-M   'P 1'
#
loop_
_entity.id
_entity.type
_entity.pdbx_description
1 polymer ?
#
loop_
_entity_poly.entity_id
_entity_poly.type
_entity_poly.pdbx_seq_one_letter_code
_entity_poly.pdbx_strand_id
1 'polypeptide(L)'
;MAMGRVAAWLLAWAALASPALAEPRLAIAPGTPVETVFRWAEQRCMEMHVPDSPARALRTDDGGVALFAAHLVNIPMLGRDFDHLAPVCGALSRGAEADDPAVFHDRFWIQAVVPFIAGGRRQVLGLASHEYMGWRHPGRCTVPFEGGGRRPAAFRCWYSAITATVATPGDWRFAPVPGPAAVIAASPLPYDPTTPARTGFFSVSNALVADGHATVLVYTEGVAGQRRGNCLLRAPLDLLPGGWRALSAGQFDLTLSGAYAGGAAPARACDVVGDAVFGGAPVRGLLRGEDGDGPWWAAVFTRAAPRGGAAQSERSGEASASHGVFVSISRDLRRWSPAERLWAMTPFRSQPAAGAYYEYPSLLDHASASPVFDSVATAPGSARLHLYLTRLNLEDRRRGLDRDLVRVAVTIENR
;
A
#
# COMPACT_ATOMS: atom_id res chain seq x y z
N MET A 1 -86.31 -9.42 6.88
CA MET A 1 -85.06 -8.99 7.54
C MET A 1 -83.91 -9.29 6.58
N ALA A 2 -83.36 -8.25 5.95
CA ALA A 2 -82.33 -8.38 4.93
C ALA A 2 -80.93 -8.37 5.58
N MET A 3 -80.15 -9.43 5.38
CA MET A 3 -78.73 -9.50 5.77
C MET A 3 -77.88 -9.02 4.60
N GLY A 4 -77.22 -7.88 4.77
CA GLY A 4 -76.19 -7.38 3.86
C GLY A 4 -74.85 -8.08 4.11
N ARG A 5 -74.17 -8.48 3.03
CA ARG A 5 -72.78 -8.96 3.05
C ARG A 5 -71.88 -7.85 2.53
N VAL A 6 -71.01 -7.33 3.39
CA VAL A 6 -69.91 -6.43 3.02
C VAL A 6 -68.73 -7.30 2.59
N ALA A 7 -68.28 -7.15 1.35
CA ALA A 7 -67.06 -7.77 0.85
C ALA A 7 -65.88 -6.81 1.06
N ALA A 8 -64.94 -7.19 1.93
CA ALA A 8 -63.69 -6.46 2.14
C ALA A 8 -62.69 -6.82 1.04
N TRP A 9 -62.26 -5.81 0.27
CA TRP A 9 -61.16 -5.93 -0.67
C TRP A 9 -59.83 -5.74 0.05
N LEU A 10 -59.01 -6.80 0.11
CA LEU A 10 -57.62 -6.73 0.53
C LEU A 10 -56.76 -6.27 -0.66
N LEU A 11 -56.30 -5.03 -0.61
CA LEU A 11 -55.25 -4.51 -1.52
C LEU A 11 -53.89 -5.05 -1.06
N ALA A 12 -53.36 -6.03 -1.80
CA ALA A 12 -51.99 -6.48 -1.63
C ALA A 12 -51.02 -5.44 -2.21
N TRP A 13 -50.31 -4.72 -1.35
CA TRP A 13 -49.14 -3.94 -1.74
C TRP A 13 -47.99 -4.92 -2.03
N ALA A 14 -47.71 -5.14 -3.32
CA ALA A 14 -46.48 -5.79 -3.73
C ALA A 14 -45.32 -4.81 -3.51
N ALA A 15 -44.53 -5.02 -2.46
CA ALA A 15 -43.25 -4.36 -2.29
C ALA A 15 -42.34 -4.82 -3.44
N LEU A 16 -42.10 -3.94 -4.41
CA LEU A 16 -41.06 -4.12 -5.42
C LEU A 16 -39.72 -4.10 -4.69
N ALA A 17 -39.16 -5.28 -4.41
CA ALA A 17 -37.78 -5.41 -4.00
C ALA A 17 -36.92 -4.86 -5.14
N SER A 18 -36.23 -3.74 -4.88
CA SER A 18 -35.19 -3.27 -5.81
C SER A 18 -34.12 -4.38 -5.88
N PRO A 19 -33.67 -4.78 -7.08
CA PRO A 19 -32.56 -5.71 -7.18
C PRO A 19 -31.38 -5.09 -6.44
N ALA A 20 -30.85 -5.80 -5.44
CA ALA A 20 -29.60 -5.42 -4.82
C ALA A 20 -28.57 -5.34 -5.95
N LEU A 21 -28.02 -4.15 -6.19
CA LEU A 21 -27.00 -4.01 -7.20
C LEU A 21 -25.79 -4.83 -6.81
N ALA A 22 -25.24 -5.43 -7.85
CA ALA A 22 -24.09 -6.29 -7.81
C ALA A 22 -22.86 -5.63 -7.18
N GLU A 23 -22.27 -6.24 -6.13
CA GLU A 23 -20.99 -5.75 -5.60
C GLU A 23 -19.88 -5.98 -6.66
N PRO A 24 -19.05 -4.98 -6.95
CA PRO A 24 -18.00 -5.10 -7.96
C PRO A 24 -16.98 -6.16 -7.55
N ARG A 25 -16.63 -7.02 -8.49
CA ARG A 25 -15.66 -8.10 -8.31
C ARG A 25 -14.47 -7.91 -9.23
N LEU A 26 -13.26 -8.00 -8.67
CA LEU A 26 -12.03 -8.02 -9.45
C LEU A 26 -11.64 -9.47 -9.76
N ALA A 27 -11.30 -9.75 -11.01
CA ALA A 27 -10.93 -11.10 -11.45
C ALA A 27 -9.72 -11.08 -12.40
N ILE A 28 -8.96 -12.17 -12.41
CA ILE A 28 -7.92 -12.45 -13.39
C ILE A 28 -8.36 -13.71 -14.13
N ALA A 29 -8.51 -13.61 -15.46
CA ALA A 29 -8.92 -14.76 -16.26
C ALA A 29 -7.86 -15.87 -16.22
N PRO A 30 -8.24 -17.15 -16.17
CA PRO A 30 -7.29 -18.26 -16.25
C PRO A 30 -6.41 -18.14 -17.50
N GLY A 31 -5.09 -18.35 -17.33
CA GLY A 31 -4.13 -18.26 -18.43
C GLY A 31 -3.73 -16.84 -18.85
N THR A 32 -4.22 -15.79 -18.16
CA THR A 32 -3.74 -14.42 -18.41
C THR A 32 -2.22 -14.36 -18.23
N PRO A 33 -1.46 -13.88 -19.22
CA PRO A 33 0.00 -13.85 -19.14
C PRO A 33 0.49 -12.84 -18.10
N VAL A 34 1.62 -13.16 -17.49
CA VAL A 34 2.37 -12.21 -16.64
C VAL A 34 3.36 -11.47 -17.53
N GLU A 35 3.18 -10.16 -17.64
CA GLU A 35 4.01 -9.29 -18.47
C GLU A 35 5.15 -8.69 -17.64
N THR A 36 6.35 -8.62 -18.23
CA THR A 36 7.49 -7.96 -17.58
C THR A 36 7.50 -6.48 -17.96
N VAL A 37 7.52 -5.60 -16.97
CA VAL A 37 7.58 -4.14 -17.12
C VAL A 37 8.99 -3.62 -16.93
N PHE A 38 9.69 -4.19 -15.94
CA PHE A 38 11.11 -3.94 -15.69
C PHE A 38 11.80 -5.26 -15.41
N ARG A 39 12.90 -5.52 -16.12
CA ARG A 39 13.76 -6.68 -15.94
C ARG A 39 15.09 -6.28 -15.35
N TRP A 40 15.38 -6.74 -14.13
CA TRP A 40 16.55 -6.28 -13.39
C TRP A 40 17.87 -6.61 -14.10
N ALA A 41 18.00 -7.82 -14.62
CA ALA A 41 19.21 -8.31 -15.28
C ALA A 41 19.61 -7.46 -16.50
N GLU A 42 18.67 -6.74 -17.11
CA GLU A 42 18.87 -6.00 -18.36
C GLU A 42 18.76 -4.47 -18.17
N GLN A 43 17.84 -3.99 -17.35
CA GLN A 43 17.45 -2.57 -17.31
C GLN A 43 17.93 -1.80 -16.07
N ARG A 44 18.50 -2.48 -15.05
CA ARG A 44 18.92 -1.80 -13.81
C ARG A 44 20.00 -0.74 -14.09
N CYS A 45 19.96 0.36 -13.33
CA CYS A 45 20.99 1.41 -13.40
C CYS A 45 22.25 1.03 -12.63
N MET A 46 22.07 0.19 -11.61
CA MET A 46 23.10 -0.33 -10.71
C MET A 46 22.53 -1.57 -10.03
N GLU A 47 23.39 -2.35 -9.37
CA GLU A 47 23.01 -3.60 -8.72
C GLU A 47 21.81 -3.44 -7.76
N MET A 48 21.82 -2.36 -6.97
CA MET A 48 20.78 -2.06 -5.98
C MET A 48 19.50 -1.45 -6.56
N HIS A 49 19.43 -1.19 -7.88
CA HIS A 49 18.21 -0.73 -8.54
C HIS A 49 17.25 -1.91 -8.74
N VAL A 50 16.57 -2.28 -7.66
CA VAL A 50 15.58 -3.36 -7.61
C VAL A 50 14.20 -2.80 -7.30
N PRO A 51 13.11 -3.41 -7.78
CA PRO A 51 11.79 -3.17 -7.24
C PRO A 51 11.66 -3.81 -5.84
N ASP A 52 11.26 -3.00 -4.84
CA ASP A 52 11.04 -3.47 -3.46
C ASP A 52 9.93 -2.68 -2.74
N SER A 53 8.97 -2.18 -3.50
CA SER A 53 7.76 -1.52 -3.03
C SER A 53 6.69 -1.58 -4.11
N PRO A 54 5.39 -1.43 -3.74
CA PRO A 54 4.32 -1.55 -4.71
C PRO A 54 4.42 -0.47 -5.79
N ALA A 55 4.12 -0.81 -7.04
CA ALA A 55 4.18 0.14 -8.15
C ALA A 55 3.21 1.31 -7.97
N ARG A 56 3.70 2.54 -8.09
CA ARG A 56 2.93 3.79 -8.05
C ARG A 56 3.16 4.56 -9.33
N ALA A 57 2.11 5.16 -9.88
CA ALA A 57 2.21 5.92 -11.10
C ALA A 57 1.71 7.34 -10.89
N LEU A 58 2.27 8.26 -11.64
CA LEU A 58 1.81 9.64 -11.75
C LEU A 58 1.80 10.06 -13.22
N ARG A 59 0.77 10.80 -13.63
CA ARG A 59 0.71 11.43 -14.94
C ARG A 59 1.67 12.62 -14.99
N THR A 60 2.57 12.60 -15.97
CA THR A 60 3.53 13.68 -16.23
C THR A 60 2.85 14.85 -16.95
N ASP A 61 3.51 16.01 -16.98
CA ASP A 61 2.94 17.24 -17.59
C ASP A 61 2.74 17.11 -19.11
N ASP A 62 3.57 16.30 -19.77
CA ASP A 62 3.48 15.96 -21.20
C ASP A 62 2.48 14.82 -21.50
N GLY A 63 1.73 14.36 -20.50
CA GLY A 63 0.71 13.32 -20.64
C GLY A 63 1.21 11.88 -20.53
N GLY A 64 2.52 11.69 -20.39
CA GLY A 64 3.14 10.38 -20.12
C GLY A 64 2.95 9.88 -18.68
N VAL A 65 3.82 8.95 -18.29
CA VAL A 65 3.77 8.22 -17.03
C VAL A 65 5.13 8.28 -16.34
N ALA A 66 5.12 8.61 -15.05
CA ALA A 66 6.21 8.35 -14.13
C ALA A 66 5.81 7.21 -13.18
N LEU A 67 6.52 6.09 -13.23
CA LEU A 67 6.26 4.91 -12.40
C LEU A 67 7.39 4.67 -11.39
N PHE A 68 7.02 4.38 -10.15
CA PHE A 68 7.90 4.09 -9.03
C PHE A 68 7.58 2.71 -8.47
N ALA A 69 8.52 1.79 -8.52
CA ALA A 69 8.48 0.54 -7.76
C ALA A 69 9.70 0.55 -6.83
N ALA A 70 9.64 1.39 -5.80
CA ALA A 70 10.84 1.91 -5.16
C ALA A 70 11.63 0.87 -4.35
N HIS A 71 12.92 1.16 -4.15
CA HIS A 71 13.81 0.54 -3.17
C HIS A 71 14.50 1.66 -2.37
N LEU A 72 15.44 1.33 -1.47
CA LEU A 72 16.25 2.34 -0.76
C LEU A 72 17.03 3.28 -1.71
N VAL A 73 17.25 2.84 -2.95
CA VAL A 73 17.55 3.70 -4.10
C VAL A 73 16.28 3.84 -4.93
N ASN A 74 15.68 5.02 -4.86
CA ASN A 74 14.42 5.33 -5.52
C ASN A 74 14.76 5.86 -6.91
N ILE A 75 14.44 5.10 -7.96
CA ILE A 75 14.65 5.49 -9.35
C ILE A 75 13.30 5.41 -10.08
N PRO A 76 12.83 6.50 -10.71
CA PRO A 76 11.62 6.47 -11.52
C PRO A 76 11.86 5.76 -12.84
N MET A 77 10.80 5.20 -13.39
CA MET A 77 10.70 4.83 -14.79
C MET A 77 9.78 5.82 -15.49
N LEU A 78 10.23 6.42 -16.59
CA LEU A 78 9.44 7.35 -17.38
C LEU A 78 9.10 6.75 -18.75
N GLY A 79 7.93 7.09 -19.27
CA GLY A 79 7.48 6.63 -20.57
C GLY A 79 6.30 7.44 -21.09
N ARG A 80 6.05 7.36 -22.40
CA ARG A 80 4.85 7.94 -23.02
C ARG A 80 3.55 7.29 -22.54
N ASP A 81 3.63 6.04 -22.08
CA ASP A 81 2.57 5.21 -21.54
C ASP A 81 3.20 4.09 -20.70
N PHE A 82 2.38 3.16 -20.18
CA PHE A 82 2.82 2.05 -19.34
C PHE A 82 3.60 0.95 -20.09
N ASP A 83 3.62 0.96 -21.42
CA ASP A 83 4.28 -0.06 -22.26
C ASP A 83 5.66 0.41 -22.74
N HIS A 84 5.97 1.69 -22.54
CA HIS A 84 7.21 2.34 -22.98
C HIS A 84 7.97 2.98 -21.81
N LEU A 85 8.00 2.29 -20.67
CA LEU A 85 8.69 2.74 -19.46
C LEU A 85 10.18 2.38 -19.49
N ALA A 86 11.03 3.35 -19.15
CA ALA A 86 12.47 3.15 -18.99
C ALA A 86 13.01 3.84 -17.73
N PRO A 87 13.95 3.21 -16.99
CA PRO A 87 14.58 3.83 -15.82
C PRO A 87 15.30 5.14 -16.14
N VAL A 88 15.12 6.16 -15.29
CA VAL A 88 15.87 7.42 -15.38
C VAL A 88 16.93 7.44 -14.29
N CYS A 89 18.08 6.81 -14.57
CA CYS A 89 19.15 6.61 -13.61
C CYS A 89 19.67 7.91 -12.95
N GLY A 90 19.57 9.03 -13.68
CA GLY A 90 19.91 10.34 -13.15
C GLY A 90 19.04 10.77 -11.97
N ALA A 91 17.75 10.42 -11.95
CA ALA A 91 16.77 10.88 -10.96
C ALA A 91 16.79 10.07 -9.64
N LEU A 92 17.91 9.44 -9.30
CA LEU A 92 18.06 8.68 -8.07
C LEU A 92 17.82 9.54 -6.82
N SER A 93 17.02 9.00 -5.90
CA SER A 93 16.78 9.56 -4.57
C SER A 93 17.06 8.51 -3.49
N ARG A 94 17.74 8.90 -2.41
CA ARG A 94 18.06 8.04 -1.27
C ARG A 94 18.21 8.88 -0.01
N GLY A 95 18.06 8.27 1.16
CA GLY A 95 18.36 8.96 2.41
C GLY A 95 19.87 9.04 2.69
N ALA A 96 20.24 9.87 3.66
CA ALA A 96 21.63 10.11 4.03
C ALA A 96 22.24 9.00 4.90
N GLU A 97 21.47 7.96 5.26
CA GLU A 97 21.90 6.93 6.21
C GLU A 97 22.30 7.52 7.58
N ALA A 98 21.56 8.54 8.05
CA ALA A 98 21.83 9.21 9.31
C ALA A 98 21.70 8.26 10.52
N ASP A 99 22.62 8.39 11.49
CA ASP A 99 22.67 7.57 12.71
C ASP A 99 21.75 8.10 13.84
N ASP A 100 21.19 9.30 13.66
CA ASP A 100 20.20 9.87 14.57
C ASP A 100 18.77 9.48 14.13
N PRO A 101 18.05 8.65 14.90
CA PRO A 101 16.67 8.29 14.55
C PRO A 101 15.70 9.48 14.56
N ALA A 102 16.05 10.61 15.22
CA ALA A 102 15.18 11.78 15.31
C ALA A 102 15.11 12.60 14.01
N VAL A 103 16.08 12.47 13.10
CA VAL A 103 16.12 13.25 11.85
C VAL A 103 15.39 12.57 10.69
N PHE A 104 14.94 11.31 10.87
CA PHE A 104 14.22 10.53 9.87
C PHE A 104 14.89 10.48 8.49
N HIS A 105 16.23 10.34 8.45
CA HIS A 105 17.02 10.40 7.23
C HIS A 105 17.97 9.20 7.05
N ASP A 106 17.57 8.00 7.50
CA ASP A 106 18.30 6.75 7.21
C ASP A 106 17.94 6.24 5.80
N ARG A 107 17.22 5.12 5.68
CA ARG A 107 16.75 4.61 4.38
C ARG A 107 15.28 4.90 4.21
N PHE A 108 14.86 5.15 2.97
CA PHE A 108 13.45 5.33 2.68
C PHE A 108 13.04 4.74 1.33
N TRP A 109 11.79 4.30 1.27
CA TRP A 109 11.13 3.77 0.08
C TRP A 109 9.89 4.60 -0.21
N ILE A 110 9.81 5.23 -1.39
CA ILE A 110 8.60 5.94 -1.82
C ILE A 110 7.49 4.92 -2.08
N GLN A 111 6.39 5.06 -1.34
CA GLN A 111 5.27 4.11 -1.36
C GLN A 111 3.93 4.76 -1.70
N ALA A 112 3.85 6.08 -1.82
CA ALA A 112 2.75 6.79 -2.45
C ALA A 112 3.27 8.07 -3.09
N VAL A 113 2.59 8.56 -4.14
CA VAL A 113 2.85 9.86 -4.77
C VAL A 113 1.57 10.67 -4.87
N VAL A 114 1.64 11.97 -4.62
CA VAL A 114 0.50 12.89 -4.69
C VAL A 114 0.94 14.21 -5.35
N PRO A 115 0.34 14.64 -6.46
CA PRO A 115 0.58 15.97 -7.00
C PRO A 115 -0.10 17.01 -6.12
N PHE A 116 0.57 18.14 -5.89
CA PHE A 116 0.01 19.26 -5.14
C PHE A 116 0.59 20.59 -5.62
N ILE A 117 0.03 21.70 -5.15
CA ILE A 117 0.50 23.05 -5.45
C ILE A 117 1.12 23.66 -4.18
N ALA A 118 2.36 24.13 -4.29
CA ALA A 118 3.01 24.90 -3.23
C ALA A 118 3.67 26.15 -3.83
N GLY A 119 3.41 27.32 -3.24
CA GLY A 119 3.96 28.59 -3.73
C GLY A 119 3.64 28.88 -5.21
N GLY A 120 2.45 28.46 -5.68
CA GLY A 120 2.02 28.62 -7.07
C GLY A 120 2.69 27.69 -8.08
N ARG A 121 3.46 26.69 -7.62
CA ARG A 121 4.15 25.71 -8.49
C ARG A 121 3.66 24.29 -8.22
N ARG A 122 3.60 23.48 -9.28
CA ARG A 122 3.33 22.04 -9.17
C ARG A 122 4.50 21.36 -8.48
N GLN A 123 4.18 20.50 -7.53
CA GLN A 123 5.10 19.66 -6.76
C GLN A 123 4.55 18.24 -6.69
N VAL A 124 5.40 17.29 -6.34
CA VAL A 124 5.02 15.90 -6.09
C VAL A 124 5.44 15.52 -4.68
N LEU A 125 4.48 15.22 -3.84
CA LEU A 125 4.69 14.64 -2.52
C LEU A 125 4.91 13.14 -2.68
N GLY A 126 6.02 12.63 -2.14
CA GLY A 126 6.25 11.20 -1.94
C GLY A 126 6.03 10.85 -0.47
N LEU A 127 5.11 9.93 -0.17
CA LEU A 127 5.01 9.35 1.16
C LEU A 127 5.96 8.17 1.23
N ALA A 128 6.98 8.29 2.07
CA ALA A 128 8.05 7.34 2.15
C ALA A 128 7.98 6.53 3.44
N SER A 129 8.12 5.21 3.33
CA SER A 129 8.45 4.39 4.48
C SER A 129 9.92 4.65 4.82
N HIS A 130 10.15 5.39 5.89
CA HIS A 130 11.47 5.59 6.47
C HIS A 130 11.76 4.47 7.45
N GLU A 131 12.96 3.91 7.37
CA GLU A 131 13.38 2.80 8.20
C GLU A 131 14.75 3.06 8.81
N TYR A 132 14.76 3.24 10.13
CA TYR A 132 15.95 3.28 10.95
C TYR A 132 16.24 1.87 11.48
N MET A 133 17.31 1.28 10.99
CA MET A 133 17.72 -0.08 11.35
C MET A 133 18.92 0.03 12.29
N GLY A 134 18.69 0.13 13.60
CA GLY A 134 19.74 0.40 14.58
C GLY A 134 20.90 -0.60 14.58
N TRP A 135 20.68 -1.82 14.10
CA TRP A 135 21.76 -2.79 13.90
C TRP A 135 22.77 -2.42 12.80
N ARG A 136 22.44 -1.50 11.90
CA ARG A 136 23.36 -0.94 10.89
C ARG A 136 24.22 0.19 11.44
N HIS A 137 23.86 0.73 12.60
CA HIS A 137 24.50 1.89 13.19
C HIS A 137 25.30 1.46 14.44
N PRO A 138 26.63 1.69 14.49
CA PRO A 138 27.45 1.27 15.62
C PRO A 138 26.91 1.73 16.98
N GLY A 139 26.77 0.79 17.92
CA GLY A 139 26.28 1.07 19.27
C GLY A 139 24.79 1.38 19.38
N ARG A 140 24.02 1.34 18.29
CA ARG A 140 22.60 1.69 18.29
C ARG A 140 21.67 0.50 18.46
N CYS A 141 22.16 -0.72 18.57
CA CYS A 141 21.36 -1.90 18.92
C CYS A 141 22.08 -2.74 19.97
N THR A 142 21.48 -2.88 21.15
CA THR A 142 22.08 -3.60 22.28
C THR A 142 21.51 -5.01 22.43
N VAL A 143 20.49 -5.36 21.65
CA VAL A 143 19.90 -6.70 21.66
C VAL A 143 20.90 -7.69 21.05
N PRO A 144 21.32 -8.74 21.78
CA PRO A 144 22.27 -9.73 21.26
C PRO A 144 21.75 -10.39 19.99
N PHE A 145 22.63 -10.62 19.02
CA PHE A 145 22.32 -11.39 17.80
C PHE A 145 22.14 -12.89 18.06
N GLU A 146 22.48 -13.36 19.26
CA GLU A 146 22.43 -14.76 19.63
C GLU A 146 20.99 -15.27 19.87
N GLY A 147 20.79 -16.55 19.56
CA GLY A 147 19.56 -17.30 19.79
C GLY A 147 18.79 -17.62 18.51
N GLY A 148 18.60 -18.92 18.25
CA GLY A 148 17.70 -19.49 17.24
C GLY A 148 16.21 -19.24 17.53
N GLY A 149 15.86 -18.01 17.91
CA GLY A 149 14.48 -17.56 18.05
C GLY A 149 13.79 -17.41 16.69
N ARG A 150 12.46 -17.53 16.67
CA ARG A 150 11.61 -17.55 15.45
C ARG A 150 11.63 -16.28 14.59
N ARG A 151 12.34 -15.20 14.98
CA ARG A 151 12.41 -13.93 14.25
C ARG A 151 13.84 -13.65 13.77
N PRO A 152 14.07 -13.41 12.47
CA PRO A 152 15.37 -13.02 11.93
C PRO A 152 16.01 -11.86 12.71
N ALA A 153 17.33 -11.93 12.93
CA ALA A 153 18.07 -10.90 13.64
C ALA A 153 17.88 -9.48 13.06
N ALA A 154 17.58 -9.38 11.76
CA ALA A 154 17.27 -8.13 11.07
C ALA A 154 16.03 -7.38 11.62
N PHE A 155 15.16 -8.02 12.42
CA PHE A 155 13.96 -7.38 12.99
C PHE A 155 14.16 -6.69 14.34
N ARG A 156 15.34 -6.80 14.94
CA ARG A 156 15.67 -6.16 16.21
C ARG A 156 15.98 -4.69 15.95
N CYS A 157 15.68 -3.81 16.91
CA CYS A 157 16.14 -2.42 16.85
C CYS A 157 15.69 -1.69 15.56
N TRP A 158 14.53 -2.04 15.00
CA TRP A 158 14.06 -1.52 13.72
C TRP A 158 12.85 -0.63 13.93
N TYR A 159 13.06 0.65 13.75
CA TYR A 159 12.09 1.70 13.97
C TYR A 159 11.72 2.34 12.64
N SER A 160 10.42 2.52 12.41
CA SER A 160 9.93 3.04 11.14
C SER A 160 8.85 4.10 11.33
N ALA A 161 8.82 5.03 10.38
CA ALA A 161 7.82 6.08 10.29
C ALA A 161 7.45 6.31 8.82
N ILE A 162 6.26 6.84 8.58
CA ILE A 162 5.90 7.39 7.28
C ILE A 162 6.28 8.86 7.27
N THR A 163 7.08 9.23 6.29
CA THR A 163 7.66 10.57 6.14
C THR A 163 7.33 11.19 4.80
N ALA A 164 7.38 12.51 4.73
CA ALA A 164 7.18 13.28 3.52
C ALA A 164 8.50 13.53 2.79
N THR A 165 8.48 13.30 1.49
CA THR A 165 9.52 13.71 0.55
C THR A 165 8.88 14.54 -0.56
N VAL A 166 9.64 15.42 -1.21
CA VAL A 166 9.13 16.27 -2.30
C VAL A 166 10.06 16.22 -3.49
N ALA A 167 9.48 16.24 -4.68
CA ALA A 167 10.18 16.36 -5.95
C ALA A 167 9.48 17.39 -6.85
N THR A 168 10.22 17.96 -7.79
CA THR A 168 9.61 18.78 -8.85
C THR A 168 9.26 17.86 -10.03
N PRO A 169 8.08 18.01 -10.66
CA PRO A 169 7.83 17.36 -11.94
C PRO A 169 8.98 17.60 -12.92
N GLY A 170 9.47 16.53 -13.55
CA GLY A 170 10.61 16.57 -14.47
C GLY A 170 11.96 16.22 -13.83
N ASP A 171 12.24 16.64 -12.59
CA ASP A 171 13.47 16.24 -11.89
C ASP A 171 13.35 14.85 -11.26
N TRP A 172 12.15 14.53 -10.74
CA TRP A 172 11.81 13.29 -10.03
C TRP A 172 12.79 12.90 -8.91
N ARG A 173 13.53 13.88 -8.38
CA ARG A 173 14.47 13.71 -7.28
C ARG A 173 13.79 14.08 -5.98
N PHE A 174 13.38 13.07 -5.23
CA PHE A 174 12.71 13.22 -3.96
C PHE A 174 13.71 13.54 -2.85
N ALA A 175 13.53 14.71 -2.23
CA ALA A 175 14.24 15.11 -1.03
C ALA A 175 13.31 15.05 0.17
N PRO A 176 13.77 14.60 1.35
CA PRO A 176 12.98 14.67 2.58
C PRO A 176 12.56 16.11 2.90
N VAL A 177 11.32 16.27 3.34
CA VAL A 177 10.84 17.54 3.88
C VAL A 177 11.50 17.77 5.24
N PRO A 178 12.03 18.96 5.55
CA PRO A 178 12.62 19.24 6.85
C PRO A 178 11.56 19.55 7.92
N GLY A 179 11.93 19.38 9.19
CA GLY A 179 11.15 19.81 10.35
C GLY A 179 9.88 18.98 10.60
N PRO A 180 8.92 19.48 11.39
CA PRO A 180 7.74 18.71 11.82
C PRO A 180 6.84 18.25 10.66
N ALA A 181 6.83 18.98 9.54
CA ALA A 181 6.09 18.60 8.33
C ALA A 181 6.66 17.36 7.63
N ALA A 182 7.86 16.90 8.04
CA ALA A 182 8.45 15.66 7.57
C ALA A 182 7.66 14.41 7.97
N VAL A 183 6.88 14.47 9.07
CA VAL A 183 6.28 13.27 9.67
C VAL A 183 4.80 13.18 9.35
N ILE A 184 4.43 12.07 8.72
CA ILE A 184 3.04 11.72 8.40
C ILE A 184 2.46 10.80 9.47
N ALA A 185 3.25 9.80 9.87
CA ALA A 185 2.92 8.89 10.96
C ALA A 185 4.20 8.34 11.60
N ALA A 186 4.44 8.65 12.87
CA ALA A 186 5.54 8.11 13.66
C ALA A 186 5.07 7.65 15.04
N SER A 187 5.86 6.76 15.65
CA SER A 187 5.58 6.25 17.00
C SER A 187 5.65 7.38 18.03
N PRO A 188 4.70 7.45 18.99
CA PRO A 188 4.76 8.39 20.10
C PRO A 188 5.87 8.08 21.10
N LEU A 189 6.47 6.89 21.01
CA LEU A 189 7.67 6.51 21.74
C LEU A 189 8.92 6.69 20.86
N PRO A 190 10.04 7.17 21.44
CA PRO A 190 11.30 7.29 20.72
C PRO A 190 11.86 5.91 20.37
N TYR A 191 12.86 5.91 19.50
CA TYR A 191 13.70 4.74 19.24
C TYR A 191 14.24 4.13 20.54
N ASP A 192 14.15 2.80 20.65
CA ASP A 192 14.67 2.03 21.78
C ASP A 192 15.70 0.99 21.28
N PRO A 193 16.99 1.12 21.66
CA PRO A 193 18.05 0.20 21.22
C PRO A 193 17.94 -1.20 21.85
N THR A 194 17.05 -1.38 22.83
CA THR A 194 16.82 -2.65 23.54
C THR A 194 15.63 -3.43 22.98
N THR A 195 14.87 -2.87 22.04
CA THR A 195 13.66 -3.50 21.52
C THR A 195 13.99 -4.67 20.57
N PRO A 196 13.49 -5.90 20.83
CA PRO A 196 13.78 -7.08 20.01
C PRO A 196 12.89 -7.21 18.75
N ALA A 197 12.08 -6.19 18.45
CA ALA A 197 11.07 -6.22 17.40
C ALA A 197 11.06 -4.93 16.56
N ARG A 198 10.28 -4.98 15.47
CA ARG A 198 9.94 -3.80 14.68
C ARG A 198 8.91 -2.94 15.42
N THR A 199 9.07 -1.62 15.38
CA THR A 199 8.14 -0.67 16.01
C THR A 199 7.86 0.53 15.11
N GLY A 200 6.64 1.07 15.22
CA GLY A 200 6.21 2.23 14.44
C GLY A 200 5.43 1.87 13.18
N PHE A 201 5.50 2.74 12.17
CA PHE A 201 4.65 2.73 10.98
C PHE A 201 5.49 2.40 9.74
N PHE A 202 5.20 1.27 9.10
CA PHE A 202 6.12 0.61 8.17
C PHE A 202 5.72 0.69 6.70
N SER A 203 4.45 0.87 6.40
CA SER A 203 4.05 0.97 5.01
C SER A 203 2.80 1.79 4.80
N VAL A 204 2.68 2.35 3.60
CA VAL A 204 1.52 3.09 3.16
C VAL A 204 0.97 2.50 1.85
N SER A 205 -0.35 2.54 1.67
CA SER A 205 -1.00 2.28 0.38
C SER A 205 -0.62 3.34 -0.66
N ASN A 206 -1.11 3.25 -1.90
CA ASN A 206 -1.19 4.46 -2.71
C ASN A 206 -2.15 5.48 -2.05
N ALA A 207 -2.05 6.73 -2.48
CA ALA A 207 -2.99 7.76 -2.11
C ALA A 207 -4.21 7.71 -3.01
N LEU A 208 -5.38 7.72 -2.39
CA LEU A 208 -6.63 8.05 -3.05
C LEU A 208 -6.74 9.57 -3.14
N VAL A 209 -6.83 10.13 -4.35
CA VAL A 209 -6.89 11.58 -4.58
C VAL A 209 -8.27 11.94 -5.12
N ALA A 210 -9.14 12.38 -4.22
CA ALA A 210 -10.53 12.72 -4.53
C ALA A 210 -11.05 13.80 -3.56
N ASP A 211 -12.03 14.58 -4.02
CA ASP A 211 -12.77 15.54 -3.20
C ASP A 211 -11.87 16.51 -2.41
N GLY A 212 -10.80 17.00 -3.05
CA GLY A 212 -9.84 17.94 -2.45
C GLY A 212 -8.93 17.33 -1.38
N HIS A 213 -8.87 16.00 -1.26
CA HIS A 213 -8.07 15.32 -0.24
C HIS A 213 -7.23 14.18 -0.80
N ALA A 214 -6.13 13.90 -0.11
CA ALA A 214 -5.39 12.64 -0.20
C ALA A 214 -5.79 11.74 0.97
N THR A 215 -6.13 10.48 0.69
CA THR A 215 -6.47 9.47 1.70
C THR A 215 -5.61 8.23 1.54
N VAL A 216 -5.07 7.69 2.64
CA VAL A 216 -4.18 6.52 2.63
C VAL A 216 -4.48 5.57 3.78
N LEU A 217 -4.11 4.31 3.62
CA LEU A 217 -3.95 3.37 4.72
C LEU A 217 -2.47 3.28 5.11
N VAL A 218 -2.15 3.53 6.37
CA VAL A 218 -0.82 3.36 6.94
C VAL A 218 -0.82 2.17 7.89
N TYR A 219 0.05 1.20 7.64
CA TYR A 219 0.21 0.03 8.47
C TYR A 219 1.23 0.26 9.59
N THR A 220 0.84 -0.06 10.82
CA THR A 220 1.68 -0.05 12.02
C THR A 220 1.94 -1.46 12.54
N GLU A 221 3.18 -1.73 12.97
CA GLU A 221 3.51 -2.98 13.69
C GLU A 221 3.00 -2.98 15.15
N GLY A 222 2.41 -1.86 15.59
CA GLY A 222 1.99 -1.64 16.96
C GLY A 222 3.11 -1.06 17.82
N VAL A 223 2.70 -0.33 18.86
CA VAL A 223 3.55 0.23 19.92
C VAL A 223 2.64 0.48 21.13
N ALA A 224 3.18 0.68 22.35
CA ALA A 224 2.34 0.85 23.54
C ALA A 224 1.24 1.92 23.31
N GLY A 225 -0.03 1.52 23.48
CA GLY A 225 -1.21 2.35 23.20
C GLY A 225 -1.78 2.22 21.77
N GLN A 226 -0.97 1.86 20.77
CA GLN A 226 -1.38 1.68 19.37
C GLN A 226 -1.41 0.19 18.99
N ARG A 227 -2.59 -0.31 18.61
CA ARG A 227 -2.73 -1.65 18.06
C ARG A 227 -2.06 -1.78 16.69
N ARG A 228 -1.49 -2.95 16.41
CA ARG A 228 -1.02 -3.36 15.07
C ARG A 228 -2.18 -3.38 14.08
N GLY A 229 -1.94 -2.93 12.84
CA GLY A 229 -2.93 -2.95 11.76
C GLY A 229 -2.87 -1.71 10.86
N ASN A 230 -3.91 -1.49 10.05
CA ASN A 230 -3.99 -0.37 9.11
C ASN A 230 -4.77 0.80 9.72
N CYS A 231 -4.14 1.96 9.84
CA CYS A 231 -4.75 3.25 10.18
C CYS A 231 -5.20 3.97 8.91
N LEU A 232 -6.40 4.55 8.91
CA LEU A 232 -6.86 5.42 7.82
C LEU A 232 -6.42 6.87 8.11
N LEU A 233 -5.70 7.48 7.17
CA LEU A 233 -5.23 8.87 7.27
C LEU A 233 -5.75 9.69 6.08
N ARG A 234 -6.02 10.98 6.32
CA ARG A 234 -6.47 11.93 5.31
C ARG A 234 -5.77 13.29 5.49
N ALA A 235 -5.48 13.97 4.39
CA ALA A 235 -5.01 15.35 4.37
C ALA A 235 -5.72 16.16 3.27
N PRO A 236 -6.09 17.43 3.52
CA PRO A 236 -6.47 18.36 2.47
C PRO A 236 -5.28 18.60 1.51
N LEU A 237 -5.54 18.62 0.20
CA LEU A 237 -4.49 18.76 -0.81
C LEU A 237 -3.78 20.12 -0.76
N ASP A 238 -4.47 21.16 -0.32
CA ASP A 238 -3.97 22.53 -0.15
C ASP A 238 -3.09 22.71 1.10
N LEU A 239 -3.10 21.74 2.02
CA LEU A 239 -2.25 21.71 3.22
C LEU A 239 -1.02 20.82 3.08
N LEU A 240 -0.85 20.13 1.95
CA LEU A 240 0.31 19.27 1.73
C LEU A 240 1.63 20.08 1.69
N PRO A 241 2.75 19.53 2.20
CA PRO A 241 2.94 18.15 2.66
C PRO A 241 2.39 17.84 4.08
N GLY A 242 1.89 18.85 4.80
CA GLY A 242 1.30 18.71 6.12
C GLY A 242 -0.18 18.32 6.11
N GLY A 243 -0.91 18.67 7.18
CA GLY A 243 -2.37 18.51 7.24
C GLY A 243 -2.90 17.10 7.47
N TRP A 244 -2.03 16.09 7.59
CA TRP A 244 -2.44 14.70 7.82
C TRP A 244 -3.11 14.50 9.17
N ARG A 245 -4.27 13.85 9.15
CA ARG A 245 -5.03 13.41 10.32
C ARG A 245 -5.40 11.95 10.18
N ALA A 246 -5.13 11.17 11.21
CA ALA A 246 -5.57 9.79 11.34
C ALA A 246 -7.00 9.74 11.88
N LEU A 247 -7.75 8.74 11.43
CA LEU A 247 -9.03 8.37 12.01
C LEU A 247 -8.79 7.91 13.45
N SER A 248 -9.48 8.51 14.40
CA SER A 248 -9.48 8.14 15.82
C SER A 248 -10.85 8.43 16.41
N ALA A 249 -11.44 7.46 17.10
CA ALA A 249 -12.81 7.56 17.61
C ALA A 249 -13.82 7.98 16.52
N GLY A 250 -13.63 7.49 15.29
CA GLY A 250 -14.49 7.74 14.14
C GLY A 250 -14.31 9.09 13.44
N GLN A 251 -13.39 9.95 13.91
CA GLN A 251 -13.12 11.29 13.36
C GLN A 251 -11.67 11.44 12.89
N PHE A 252 -11.43 12.24 11.85
CA PHE A 252 -10.08 12.56 11.37
C PHE A 252 -9.49 13.74 12.12
N ASP A 253 -9.03 13.51 13.35
CA ASP A 253 -8.54 14.58 14.24
C ASP A 253 -7.18 14.28 14.89
N LEU A 254 -6.68 13.04 14.77
CA LEU A 254 -5.44 12.63 15.42
C LEU A 254 -4.22 12.96 14.55
N THR A 255 -3.25 13.70 15.12
CA THR A 255 -1.94 13.90 14.48
C THR A 255 -0.94 12.88 15.03
N LEU A 256 -0.21 12.21 14.14
CA LEU A 256 0.76 11.17 14.48
C LEU A 256 2.21 11.69 14.35
N SER A 257 2.51 12.83 14.99
CA SER A 257 3.80 13.55 14.87
C SER A 257 5.01 12.80 15.40
N GLY A 258 4.78 11.78 16.25
CA GLY A 258 5.82 10.97 16.88
C GLY A 258 6.56 11.63 18.04
N ALA A 259 7.47 10.87 18.64
CA ALA A 259 8.19 11.25 19.87
C ALA A 259 9.13 12.45 19.74
N TYR A 260 9.61 12.73 18.53
CA TYR A 260 10.62 13.76 18.27
C TYR A 260 10.02 15.13 17.93
N ALA A 261 8.70 15.27 17.93
CA ALA A 261 8.01 16.52 17.59
C ALA A 261 8.00 17.57 18.72
N GLY A 262 8.62 17.30 19.87
CA GLY A 262 8.76 18.28 20.97
C GLY A 262 7.48 18.57 21.76
N GLY A 263 6.44 17.72 21.64
CA GLY A 263 5.17 17.86 22.33
C GLY A 263 4.75 16.59 23.09
N ALA A 264 3.67 16.68 23.87
CA ALA A 264 3.12 15.52 24.57
C ALA A 264 2.65 14.45 23.57
N ALA A 265 2.92 13.19 23.89
CA ALA A 265 2.39 12.07 23.12
C ALA A 265 0.86 12.13 23.07
N PRO A 266 0.24 11.84 21.92
CA PRO A 266 -1.22 11.80 21.84
C PRO A 266 -1.77 10.75 22.81
N ALA A 267 -2.78 11.13 23.57
CA ALA A 267 -3.47 10.24 24.50
C ALA A 267 -4.33 9.16 23.80
N ARG A 268 -4.51 9.28 22.48
CA ARG A 268 -5.33 8.40 21.65
C ARG A 268 -4.50 7.74 20.55
N ALA A 269 -4.91 6.53 20.18
CA ALA A 269 -4.41 5.79 19.03
C ALA A 269 -5.30 5.98 17.81
N CYS A 270 -4.77 5.61 16.64
CA CYS A 270 -5.58 5.50 15.43
C CYS A 270 -6.58 4.35 15.56
N ASP A 271 -7.73 4.50 14.91
CA ASP A 271 -8.65 3.39 14.68
C ASP A 271 -8.03 2.44 13.65
N VAL A 272 -7.91 1.16 14.03
CA VAL A 272 -7.48 0.12 13.10
C VAL A 272 -8.67 -0.34 12.27
N VAL A 273 -8.61 -0.15 10.96
CA VAL A 273 -9.69 -0.54 10.03
C VAL A 273 -9.42 -1.89 9.38
N GLY A 274 -10.49 -2.66 9.18
CA GLY A 274 -10.46 -3.94 8.47
C GLY A 274 -9.62 -5.05 9.12
N ASP A 275 -9.23 -4.96 10.40
CA ASP A 275 -8.34 -5.95 11.07
C ASP A 275 -8.84 -7.39 10.94
N ALA A 276 -10.15 -7.60 11.18
CA ALA A 276 -10.81 -8.90 11.06
C ALA A 276 -10.79 -9.45 9.62
N VAL A 277 -10.71 -8.58 8.61
CA VAL A 277 -10.65 -8.96 7.19
C VAL A 277 -9.22 -9.12 6.74
N PHE A 278 -8.32 -8.22 7.07
CA PHE A 278 -6.94 -8.25 6.58
C PHE A 278 -6.04 -9.22 7.36
N GLY A 279 -6.45 -9.65 8.56
CA GLY A 279 -5.67 -10.57 9.40
C GLY A 279 -4.32 -9.96 9.78
N GLY A 280 -4.28 -8.64 9.98
CA GLY A 280 -3.06 -7.87 10.20
C GLY A 280 -2.08 -7.85 9.01
N ALA A 281 -2.53 -8.11 7.78
CA ALA A 281 -1.75 -7.83 6.58
C ALA A 281 -1.74 -6.32 6.29
N PRO A 282 -0.60 -5.74 5.86
CA PRO A 282 -0.58 -4.37 5.35
C PRO A 282 -1.37 -4.29 4.05
N VAL A 283 -2.30 -3.33 3.95
CA VAL A 283 -2.90 -2.99 2.66
C VAL A 283 -1.86 -2.28 1.81
N ARG A 284 -1.62 -2.80 0.60
CA ARG A 284 -0.57 -2.31 -0.30
C ARG A 284 -1.11 -1.45 -1.42
N GLY A 285 -2.39 -1.55 -1.76
CA GLY A 285 -3.01 -0.69 -2.75
C GLY A 285 -4.51 -0.49 -2.47
N LEU A 286 -5.02 0.61 -2.99
CA LEU A 286 -6.40 1.05 -2.98
C LEU A 286 -6.80 1.43 -4.40
N LEU A 287 -8.00 1.04 -4.81
CA LEU A 287 -8.61 1.43 -6.08
C LEU A 287 -10.00 1.97 -5.78
N ARG A 288 -10.34 3.15 -6.30
CA ARG A 288 -11.69 3.74 -6.24
C ARG A 288 -12.45 3.40 -7.51
N GLY A 289 -13.69 2.95 -7.39
CA GLY A 289 -14.64 2.91 -8.48
C GLY A 289 -15.97 3.51 -8.08
N GLU A 290 -16.91 3.49 -9.00
CA GLU A 290 -18.26 4.03 -8.79
C GLU A 290 -19.26 3.16 -9.56
N ASP A 291 -20.41 2.93 -8.94
CA ASP A 291 -21.54 2.21 -9.53
C ASP A 291 -22.87 2.92 -9.15
N GLY A 292 -24.01 2.28 -9.40
CA GLY A 292 -25.33 2.86 -9.10
C GLY A 292 -25.59 3.15 -7.61
N ASP A 293 -24.86 2.51 -6.70
CA ASP A 293 -24.95 2.74 -5.25
C ASP A 293 -23.93 3.78 -4.75
N GLY A 294 -23.14 4.36 -5.66
CA GLY A 294 -22.12 5.36 -5.37
C GLY A 294 -20.70 4.80 -5.33
N PRO A 295 -19.77 5.49 -4.65
CA PRO A 295 -18.36 5.10 -4.68
C PRO A 295 -18.13 3.78 -3.92
N TRP A 296 -17.17 3.02 -4.41
CA TRP A 296 -16.64 1.84 -3.75
C TRP A 296 -15.11 1.86 -3.82
N TRP A 297 -14.49 1.12 -2.91
CA TRP A 297 -13.05 1.02 -2.81
C TRP A 297 -12.60 -0.43 -2.67
N ALA A 298 -11.61 -0.83 -3.46
CA ALA A 298 -10.96 -2.13 -3.32
C ALA A 298 -9.61 -1.96 -2.61
N ALA A 299 -9.38 -2.70 -1.53
CA ALA A 299 -8.08 -2.85 -0.90
C ALA A 299 -7.40 -4.12 -1.40
N VAL A 300 -6.14 -4.01 -1.85
CA VAL A 300 -5.32 -5.15 -2.28
C VAL A 300 -4.19 -5.42 -1.30
N PHE A 301 -4.01 -6.68 -0.92
CA PHE A 301 -3.03 -7.12 0.07
C PHE A 301 -2.59 -8.57 -0.15
N THR A 302 -1.51 -8.98 0.49
CA THR A 302 -0.96 -10.33 0.37
C THR A 302 -1.22 -11.10 1.67
N ARG A 303 -1.70 -12.34 1.54
CA ARG A 303 -1.69 -13.32 2.64
C ARG A 303 -0.65 -14.40 2.31
N ALA A 304 0.20 -14.71 3.28
CA ALA A 304 1.18 -15.78 3.18
C ALA A 304 0.69 -17.02 3.92
N ALA A 305 1.08 -18.19 3.42
CA ALA A 305 0.86 -19.44 4.13
C ALA A 305 1.63 -19.43 5.48
N PRO A 306 1.12 -20.10 6.52
CA PRO A 306 1.88 -20.34 7.74
C PRO A 306 3.24 -20.99 7.43
N ARG A 307 4.32 -20.53 8.07
CA ARG A 307 5.66 -21.11 7.88
C ARG A 307 5.66 -22.60 8.25
N GLY A 308 6.15 -23.44 7.34
CA GLY A 308 6.17 -24.91 7.48
C GLY A 308 4.89 -25.61 6.98
N GLY A 309 3.85 -24.86 6.63
CA GLY A 309 2.58 -25.40 6.13
C GLY A 309 2.56 -25.73 4.64
N ALA A 310 3.50 -25.19 3.83
CA ALA A 310 3.53 -25.43 2.39
C ALA A 310 3.57 -26.93 2.05
N ALA A 311 4.52 -27.68 2.65
CA ALA A 311 4.70 -29.11 2.42
C ALA A 311 3.57 -30.00 2.99
N GLN A 312 2.80 -29.51 3.97
CA GLN A 312 1.69 -30.26 4.58
C GLN A 312 0.36 -29.95 3.86
N SER A 313 0.20 -28.73 3.34
CA SER A 313 -0.98 -28.27 2.62
C SER A 313 -1.06 -28.80 1.18
N GLU A 314 0.07 -29.04 0.52
CA GLU A 314 0.11 -29.68 -0.81
C GLU A 314 -0.47 -31.11 -0.78
N ARG A 315 -0.45 -31.76 0.38
CA ARG A 315 -1.02 -33.11 0.57
C ARG A 315 -2.53 -33.12 0.82
N SER A 316 -3.14 -32.01 1.22
CA SER A 316 -4.59 -31.94 1.55
C SER A 316 -5.44 -31.26 0.46
N GLY A 317 -4.84 -30.69 -0.60
CA GLY A 317 -5.57 -29.95 -1.64
C GLY A 317 -6.13 -28.59 -1.17
N GLU A 318 -6.03 -28.25 0.12
CA GLU A 318 -6.45 -26.98 0.71
C GLU A 318 -5.43 -25.83 0.52
N ALA A 319 -4.18 -26.16 0.14
CA ALA A 319 -3.05 -25.21 0.00
C ALA A 319 -3.39 -23.96 -0.80
N SER A 320 -3.96 -24.17 -1.99
CA SER A 320 -4.20 -23.10 -2.96
C SER A 320 -5.17 -22.05 -2.42
N ALA A 321 -6.06 -22.40 -1.48
CA ALA A 321 -7.05 -21.51 -0.86
C ALA A 321 -6.42 -20.39 0.02
N SER A 322 -5.27 -20.66 0.64
CA SER A 322 -4.83 -19.95 1.86
C SER A 322 -3.88 -18.78 1.65
N HIS A 323 -3.22 -18.68 0.50
CA HIS A 323 -2.21 -17.66 0.22
C HIS A 323 -2.36 -17.06 -1.18
N GLY A 324 -1.82 -15.86 -1.38
CA GLY A 324 -1.91 -15.14 -2.65
C GLY A 324 -2.15 -13.65 -2.47
N VAL A 325 -2.63 -13.03 -3.54
CA VAL A 325 -3.13 -11.65 -3.55
C VAL A 325 -4.63 -11.68 -3.31
N PHE A 326 -5.08 -10.89 -2.34
CA PHE A 326 -6.48 -10.78 -1.93
C PHE A 326 -6.98 -9.36 -2.16
N VAL A 327 -8.27 -9.26 -2.42
CA VAL A 327 -9.03 -8.02 -2.53
C VAL A 327 -10.18 -8.05 -1.54
N SER A 328 -10.50 -6.90 -0.97
CA SER A 328 -11.72 -6.68 -0.19
C SER A 328 -12.31 -5.33 -0.58
N ILE A 329 -13.64 -5.24 -0.63
CA ILE A 329 -14.37 -4.06 -1.07
C ILE A 329 -14.93 -3.30 0.13
N SER A 330 -15.04 -1.99 0.01
CA SER A 330 -15.64 -1.10 1.01
C SER A 330 -16.49 -0.04 0.35
N ARG A 331 -17.51 0.43 1.08
CA ARG A 331 -18.33 1.61 0.74
C ARG A 331 -17.99 2.83 1.60
N ASP A 332 -17.02 2.74 2.51
CA ASP A 332 -16.69 3.84 3.43
C ASP A 332 -15.22 3.88 3.91
N LEU A 333 -14.36 3.00 3.36
CA LEU A 333 -12.95 2.78 3.74
C LEU A 333 -12.73 2.28 5.18
N ARG A 334 -13.80 2.03 5.95
CA ARG A 334 -13.74 1.61 7.36
C ARG A 334 -14.19 0.16 7.53
N ARG A 335 -15.31 -0.19 6.88
CA ARG A 335 -15.92 -1.52 6.86
C ARG A 335 -15.60 -2.19 5.54
N TRP A 336 -15.16 -3.43 5.62
CA TRP A 336 -14.58 -4.17 4.51
C TRP A 336 -15.33 -5.49 4.35
N SER A 337 -15.67 -5.85 3.11
CA SER A 337 -16.31 -7.13 2.78
C SER A 337 -15.35 -8.29 3.00
N PRO A 338 -15.83 -9.54 3.09
CA PRO A 338 -14.95 -10.70 3.16
C PRO A 338 -13.89 -10.69 2.04
N ALA A 339 -12.65 -11.03 2.39
CA ALA A 339 -11.55 -11.00 1.43
C ALA A 339 -11.70 -12.11 0.38
N GLU A 340 -11.73 -11.74 -0.89
CA GLU A 340 -11.68 -12.66 -2.03
C GLU A 340 -10.24 -12.78 -2.56
N ARG A 341 -9.83 -13.98 -2.97
CA ARG A 341 -8.52 -14.14 -3.60
C ARG A 341 -8.59 -13.69 -5.05
N LEU A 342 -7.82 -12.65 -5.39
CA LEU A 342 -7.65 -12.15 -6.74
C LEU A 342 -6.68 -13.03 -7.55
N TRP A 343 -5.57 -13.45 -6.92
CA TRP A 343 -4.56 -14.26 -7.60
C TRP A 343 -3.95 -15.31 -6.68
N ALA A 344 -3.88 -16.55 -7.16
CA ALA A 344 -3.14 -17.63 -6.52
C ALA A 344 -1.66 -17.54 -6.91
N MET A 345 -0.83 -17.10 -5.98
CA MET A 345 0.63 -17.00 -6.16
C MET A 345 1.33 -17.33 -4.84
N THR A 346 2.63 -17.58 -4.91
CA THR A 346 3.46 -17.86 -3.72
C THR A 346 4.16 -16.57 -3.28
N PRO A 347 3.84 -16.02 -2.11
CA PRO A 347 4.54 -14.86 -1.59
C PRO A 347 5.92 -15.24 -1.05
N PHE A 348 6.86 -14.30 -1.10
CA PHE A 348 8.24 -14.56 -0.67
C PHE A 348 8.30 -15.00 0.80
N ARG A 349 7.43 -14.50 1.69
CA ARG A 349 7.41 -14.94 3.10
C ARG A 349 7.22 -16.44 3.33
N SER A 350 6.78 -17.18 2.32
CA SER A 350 6.54 -18.63 2.36
C SER A 350 7.73 -19.50 1.92
N GLN A 351 8.85 -18.92 1.44
CA GLN A 351 10.01 -19.62 0.83
C GLN A 351 10.44 -20.96 1.44
N PRO A 352 10.32 -22.07 0.69
CA PRO A 352 11.03 -23.29 0.99
C PRO A 352 12.27 -23.55 0.11
N ALA A 353 12.38 -22.96 -1.10
CA ALA A 353 13.39 -23.31 -2.12
C ALA A 353 13.63 -22.21 -3.17
N ALA A 354 14.50 -22.50 -4.17
CA ALA A 354 14.63 -21.70 -5.39
C ALA A 354 13.28 -21.58 -6.13
N GLY A 355 13.06 -20.49 -6.88
CA GLY A 355 11.85 -20.27 -7.67
C GLY A 355 11.40 -18.81 -7.76
N ALA A 356 10.23 -18.61 -8.37
CA ALA A 356 9.62 -17.30 -8.50
C ALA A 356 8.63 -17.03 -7.34
N TYR A 357 8.82 -15.91 -6.67
CA TYR A 357 7.94 -15.44 -5.60
C TYR A 357 7.47 -14.04 -5.93
N TYR A 358 6.34 -13.61 -5.38
CA TYR A 358 5.88 -12.24 -5.61
C TYR A 358 5.56 -11.50 -4.32
N GLU A 359 5.72 -10.18 -4.35
CA GLU A 359 5.43 -9.28 -3.24
C GLU A 359 4.89 -7.95 -3.80
N TYR A 360 4.37 -7.13 -2.89
CA TYR A 360 4.01 -5.75 -3.14
C TYR A 360 2.91 -5.53 -4.20
N PRO A 361 1.71 -6.13 -4.03
CA PRO A 361 0.62 -5.93 -4.98
C PRO A 361 0.19 -4.46 -5.05
N SER A 362 -0.06 -3.99 -6.26
CA SER A 362 -0.63 -2.67 -6.55
C SER A 362 -1.61 -2.76 -7.72
N LEU A 363 -2.72 -2.03 -7.65
CA LEU A 363 -3.69 -1.95 -8.73
C LEU A 363 -3.56 -0.58 -9.40
N LEU A 364 -3.46 -0.56 -10.72
CA LEU A 364 -3.41 0.65 -11.53
C LEU A 364 -4.32 0.48 -12.74
N ASP A 365 -5.24 1.41 -12.96
CA ASP A 365 -6.02 1.48 -14.20
C ASP A 365 -5.33 2.42 -15.18
N HIS A 366 -4.79 1.88 -16.27
CA HIS A 366 -4.05 2.69 -17.25
C HIS A 366 -4.94 3.70 -17.98
N ALA A 367 -6.26 3.47 -18.00
CA ALA A 367 -7.24 4.39 -18.57
C ALA A 367 -7.79 5.41 -17.57
N SER A 368 -7.31 5.38 -16.31
CA SER A 368 -7.75 6.31 -15.26
C SER A 368 -7.50 7.77 -15.63
N ALA A 369 -8.50 8.61 -15.43
CA ALA A 369 -8.34 10.06 -15.53
C ALA A 369 -7.64 10.67 -14.31
N SER A 370 -7.51 9.91 -13.21
CA SER A 370 -6.80 10.36 -12.02
C SER A 370 -5.34 10.66 -12.33
N PRO A 371 -4.75 11.73 -11.76
CA PRO A 371 -3.33 12.01 -11.93
C PRO A 371 -2.42 10.97 -11.28
N VAL A 372 -2.94 10.09 -10.41
CA VAL A 372 -2.20 9.01 -9.72
C VAL A 372 -2.72 7.60 -10.07
N PHE A 373 -3.62 7.49 -11.04
CA PHE A 373 -4.18 6.22 -11.53
C PHE A 373 -4.83 5.34 -10.43
N ASP A 374 -5.39 5.96 -9.39
CA ASP A 374 -6.02 5.34 -8.22
C ASP A 374 -7.51 5.03 -8.40
N SER A 375 -8.10 5.39 -9.55
CA SER A 375 -9.51 5.19 -9.83
C SER A 375 -9.76 4.42 -11.13
N VAL A 376 -10.84 3.66 -11.18
CA VAL A 376 -11.33 3.01 -12.39
C VAL A 376 -11.76 4.06 -13.41
N ALA A 377 -11.47 3.82 -14.69
CA ALA A 377 -11.94 4.66 -15.79
C ALA A 377 -13.48 4.65 -15.86
N THR A 378 -14.08 5.84 -15.97
CA THR A 378 -15.53 6.02 -15.86
C THR A 378 -16.28 5.72 -17.16
N ALA A 379 -15.62 5.77 -18.31
CA ALA A 379 -16.25 5.40 -19.57
C ALA A 379 -16.52 3.87 -19.60
N PRO A 380 -17.74 3.43 -19.92
CA PRO A 380 -18.09 2.01 -19.93
C PRO A 380 -17.13 1.18 -20.80
N GLY A 381 -16.60 0.08 -20.25
CA GLY A 381 -15.67 -0.82 -20.95
C GLY A 381 -14.26 -0.26 -21.23
N SER A 382 -13.97 0.96 -20.76
CA SER A 382 -12.67 1.61 -21.00
C SER A 382 -11.59 1.22 -20.00
N ALA A 383 -11.96 0.64 -18.85
CA ALA A 383 -11.00 0.24 -17.82
C ALA A 383 -9.90 -0.68 -18.40
N ARG A 384 -8.66 -0.39 -18.00
CA ARG A 384 -7.45 -1.14 -18.34
C ARG A 384 -6.68 -1.41 -17.04
N LEU A 385 -7.34 -2.15 -16.15
CA LEU A 385 -6.84 -2.45 -14.81
C LEU A 385 -5.76 -3.53 -14.85
N HIS A 386 -4.67 -3.28 -14.14
CA HIS A 386 -3.56 -4.21 -14.01
C HIS A 386 -3.16 -4.36 -12.54
N LEU A 387 -2.85 -5.61 -12.15
CA LEU A 387 -2.20 -5.92 -10.90
C LEU A 387 -0.68 -5.95 -11.14
N TYR A 388 0.04 -5.02 -10.52
CA TYR A 388 1.49 -4.95 -10.50
C TYR A 388 2.06 -5.65 -9.28
N LEU A 389 3.17 -6.36 -9.47
CA LEU A 389 3.87 -7.11 -8.44
C LEU A 389 5.38 -7.08 -8.69
N THR A 390 6.17 -7.16 -7.63
CA THR A 390 7.58 -7.52 -7.76
C THR A 390 7.70 -9.03 -7.82
N ARG A 391 8.31 -9.58 -8.88
CA ARG A 391 8.71 -10.98 -8.97
C ARG A 391 10.15 -11.12 -8.50
N LEU A 392 10.38 -11.87 -7.43
CA LEU A 392 11.70 -12.23 -6.95
C LEU A 392 12.13 -13.54 -7.62
N ASN A 393 13.23 -13.50 -8.36
CA ASN A 393 13.79 -14.65 -9.07
C ASN A 393 14.89 -15.27 -8.19
N LEU A 394 14.56 -16.33 -7.46
CA LEU A 394 15.49 -16.95 -6.51
C LEU A 394 16.19 -18.15 -7.16
N GLU A 395 17.51 -18.10 -7.26
CA GLU A 395 18.35 -19.23 -7.65
C GLU A 395 18.57 -20.22 -6.49
N ASP A 396 18.50 -19.74 -5.25
CA ASP A 396 18.64 -20.52 -4.02
C ASP A 396 17.62 -20.09 -2.95
N ARG A 397 17.84 -20.46 -1.67
CA ARG A 397 16.95 -20.06 -0.56
C ARG A 397 17.20 -18.62 -0.05
N ARG A 398 18.11 -17.86 -0.65
CA ARG A 398 18.50 -16.52 -0.19
C ARG A 398 17.75 -15.46 -0.99
N ARG A 399 17.49 -14.33 -0.33
CA ARG A 399 16.91 -13.16 -0.99
C ARG A 399 17.97 -12.52 -1.89
N GLY A 400 17.86 -12.73 -3.20
CA GLY A 400 18.68 -12.06 -4.20
C GLY A 400 18.24 -10.63 -4.52
N LEU A 401 19.01 -10.00 -5.41
CA LEU A 401 18.70 -8.71 -6.03
C LEU A 401 18.00 -8.87 -7.39
N ASP A 402 18.00 -10.06 -7.98
CA ASP A 402 17.23 -10.32 -9.20
C ASP A 402 15.72 -10.27 -8.92
N ARG A 403 15.15 -9.09 -9.22
CA ARG A 403 13.74 -8.77 -8.96
C ARG A 403 13.18 -7.99 -10.13
N ASP A 404 12.16 -8.54 -10.76
CA ASP A 404 11.48 -7.91 -11.88
C ASP A 404 10.22 -7.20 -11.40
N LEU A 405 9.85 -6.10 -12.07
CA LEU A 405 8.49 -5.58 -11.98
C LEU A 405 7.66 -6.25 -13.05
N VAL A 406 6.56 -6.87 -12.65
CA VAL A 406 5.63 -7.54 -13.55
C VAL A 406 4.21 -7.01 -13.35
N ARG A 407 3.34 -7.25 -14.34
CA ARG A 407 1.92 -6.97 -14.25
C ARG A 407 1.08 -8.07 -14.89
N VAL A 408 -0.19 -8.12 -14.49
CA VAL A 408 -1.21 -9.01 -15.07
C VAL A 408 -2.53 -8.25 -15.20
N ALA A 409 -3.25 -8.45 -16.32
CA ALA A 409 -4.52 -7.80 -16.55
C ALA A 409 -5.60 -8.27 -15.56
N VAL A 410 -6.45 -7.35 -15.12
CA VAL A 410 -7.56 -7.58 -14.19
C VAL A 410 -8.84 -7.05 -14.81
N THR A 411 -9.93 -7.81 -14.70
CA THR A 411 -11.28 -7.38 -15.09
C THR A 411 -12.09 -6.99 -13.87
N ILE A 412 -13.09 -6.12 -14.08
CA ILE A 412 -14.13 -5.81 -13.11
C ILE A 412 -15.42 -6.44 -13.63
N GLU A 413 -16.00 -7.31 -12.81
CA GLU A 413 -17.25 -8.03 -13.06
C GLU A 413 -18.31 -7.50 -12.08
N ASN A 414 -19.55 -7.38 -12.55
CA ASN A 414 -20.69 -7.09 -11.67
C ASN A 414 -21.34 -8.44 -11.30
N ARG A 415 -21.44 -8.75 -10.00
CA ARG A 415 -22.14 -9.94 -9.48
C ARG A 415 -23.63 -9.79 -9.22
#